data_AF-A0A7C5KR83-F1
#
_entry.id   AF-A0A7C5KR83-F1
#
_cell.length_a   1.000
_cell.length_b   1.000
_cell.length_c   1.000
_cell.angle_alpha   90.00
_cell.angle_beta   90.00
_cell.angle_gamma   90.00
#
_symmetry.space_group_name_H-M   'P 1'
#
loop_
_entity.id
_entity.type
_entity.pdbx_description
1 polymer ?
#
loop_
_entity_poly.entity_id
_entity_poly.type
_entity_poly.pdbx_seq_one_letter_code
_entity_poly.pdbx_strand_id
1 'polypeptide(L)'
;MLTIFSTVVSTIFAFIANILPLLFILIVIAASVAASYTFYNEQQKAWAAFAKSKKLKFLPGNMFQGNTCVFGSYRGYHLDLNTQKSGKYLYTKMQVYSTLSPRPASKQKEMLAKKHSGSVIDLLASHKMPKTYRQPQVTADGDIFYKENGVMKDVKELQQLCDFLCDIADGYATVAAMGGEAAPDLQKIARKSNHPLQKVAIQLLQGIAADTTANLKSRASHLLCPHCLTHFGPHKVKLSWLQNLNYYGCRTCSQSQAFFYGHVTATLDDKMTAEQSQQKRNLRINWLVHRAPFDFDAVEIAHASDEDVERFAVQIGNDTDPLRRRRYPKMRCLVAPEARLSMNTLKILRKTFGQVEVRALQNCIGSDGNGILPRTYPLQKSG
;
A
#
# COMPACT_ATOMS: atom_id res chain seq x y z
N MET A 1 58.41 51.21 -53.16
CA MET A 1 58.40 49.77 -52.80
C MET A 1 58.02 49.53 -51.34
N LEU A 2 58.64 50.19 -50.36
CA LEU A 2 58.30 50.01 -48.93
C LEU A 2 56.82 50.27 -48.56
N THR A 3 56.17 51.27 -49.17
CA THR A 3 54.75 51.59 -48.94
C THR A 3 53.80 50.52 -49.52
N ILE A 4 54.11 49.98 -50.70
CA ILE A 4 53.32 48.91 -51.33
C ILE A 4 53.44 47.63 -50.49
N PHE A 5 54.66 47.29 -50.07
CA PHE A 5 54.91 46.14 -49.21
C PHE A 5 54.17 46.25 -47.86
N SER A 6 54.22 47.42 -47.21
CA SER A 6 53.49 47.68 -45.96
C SER A 6 51.97 47.55 -46.11
N THR A 7 51.40 48.05 -47.21
CA THR A 7 49.96 47.98 -47.48
C THR A 7 49.50 46.54 -47.74
N VAL A 8 50.29 45.76 -48.49
CA VAL A 8 50.01 44.35 -48.76
C VAL A 8 50.10 43.53 -47.47
N VAL A 9 51.14 43.74 -46.66
CA VAL A 9 51.31 43.06 -45.38
C VAL A 9 50.16 43.40 -44.42
N SER A 10 49.78 44.67 -44.29
CA SER A 10 48.65 45.10 -43.44
C SER A 10 47.32 44.48 -43.89
N THR A 11 47.07 44.41 -45.20
CA THR A 11 45.86 43.81 -45.76
C THR A 11 45.80 42.30 -45.49
N ILE A 12 46.93 41.60 -45.61
CA ILE A 12 47.04 40.17 -45.28
C ILE A 12 46.80 39.94 -43.77
N PHE A 13 47.40 40.75 -42.90
CA PHE A 13 47.17 40.65 -41.46
C PHE A 13 45.71 40.90 -41.09
N ALA A 14 45.06 41.91 -41.68
CA ALA A 14 43.64 42.19 -41.47
C ALA A 14 42.74 41.02 -41.95
N PHE A 15 43.06 40.42 -43.09
CA PHE A 15 42.34 39.24 -43.61
C PHE A 15 42.48 38.02 -42.69
N ILE A 16 43.71 37.73 -42.23
CA ILE A 16 43.97 36.63 -41.28
C ILE A 16 43.26 36.88 -39.95
N ALA A 17 43.31 38.11 -39.44
CA ALA A 17 42.62 38.51 -38.21
C ALA A 17 41.10 38.34 -38.28
N ASN A 18 40.50 38.47 -39.47
CA ASN A 18 39.07 38.24 -39.70
C ASN A 18 38.71 36.76 -39.92
N ILE A 19 39.61 35.96 -40.50
CA ILE A 19 39.36 34.52 -40.76
C ILE A 19 39.60 33.66 -39.53
N LEU A 20 40.62 33.98 -38.73
CA LEU A 20 41.00 33.15 -37.59
C LEU A 20 39.84 32.95 -36.58
N PRO A 21 39.03 33.96 -36.22
CA PRO A 21 37.85 33.77 -35.36
C PRO A 21 36.78 32.89 -35.99
N LEU A 22 36.53 33.02 -37.30
CA LEU A 22 35.56 32.16 -38.01
C LEU A 22 36.02 30.70 -38.03
N LEU A 23 37.29 30.47 -38.30
CA LEU A 23 37.88 29.13 -38.30
C LEU A 23 37.86 28.52 -36.89
N PHE A 24 38.12 29.32 -35.85
CA PHE A 24 37.96 28.91 -34.45
C PHE A 24 36.50 28.56 -34.12
N ILE A 25 35.53 29.38 -34.51
CA ILE A 25 34.10 29.11 -34.34
C ILE A 25 33.71 27.79 -35.03
N LEU A 26 34.16 27.56 -36.26
CA LEU A 26 33.90 26.33 -37.00
C LEU A 26 34.53 25.10 -36.31
N ILE A 27 35.75 25.21 -35.78
CA ILE A 27 36.38 24.14 -35.00
C ILE A 27 35.57 23.83 -33.75
N VAL A 28 35.13 24.85 -33.01
CA VAL A 28 34.31 24.67 -31.81
C VAL A 28 32.97 24.01 -32.14
N ILE A 29 32.32 24.42 -33.23
CA ILE A 29 31.08 23.79 -33.71
C ILE A 29 31.33 22.34 -34.10
N ALA A 30 32.37 22.06 -34.90
CA ALA A 30 32.71 20.71 -35.34
C ALA A 30 33.04 19.78 -34.16
N ALA A 31 33.82 20.26 -33.20
CA ALA A 31 34.15 19.52 -31.98
C ALA A 31 32.89 19.26 -31.12
N SER A 32 31.99 20.23 -31.00
CA SER A 32 30.71 20.09 -30.30
C SER A 32 29.79 19.06 -30.98
N VAL A 33 29.71 19.09 -32.31
CA VAL A 33 28.94 18.11 -33.11
C VAL A 33 29.56 16.72 -32.99
N ALA A 34 30.88 16.59 -33.10
CA ALA A 34 31.59 15.32 -32.97
C ALA A 34 31.41 14.71 -31.57
N ALA A 35 31.53 15.52 -30.51
CA ALA A 35 31.28 15.09 -29.13
C ALA A 35 29.81 14.67 -28.91
N SER A 36 28.86 15.39 -29.51
CA SER A 36 27.45 15.02 -29.46
C SER A 36 27.18 13.71 -30.20
N TYR A 37 27.85 13.49 -31.33
CA TYR A 37 27.76 12.26 -32.13
C TYR A 37 28.35 11.05 -31.42
N THR A 38 29.54 11.17 -30.82
CA THR A 38 30.16 10.07 -30.06
C THR A 38 29.32 9.73 -28.84
N PHE A 39 28.86 10.73 -28.08
CA PHE A 39 27.97 10.52 -26.94
C PHE A 39 26.68 9.77 -27.34
N TYR A 40 26.07 10.17 -28.44
CA TYR A 40 24.85 9.55 -28.97
C TYR A 40 25.08 8.10 -29.42
N ASN A 41 26.21 7.82 -30.07
CA ASN A 41 26.55 6.48 -30.52
C ASN A 41 26.85 5.52 -29.36
N GLU A 42 27.55 5.97 -28.32
CA GLU A 42 27.78 5.14 -27.11
C GLU A 42 26.47 4.74 -26.44
N GLN A 43 25.54 5.71 -26.32
CA GLN A 43 24.21 5.45 -25.81
C GLN A 43 23.49 4.38 -26.64
N GLN A 44 23.42 4.58 -27.96
CA GLN A 44 22.71 3.65 -28.84
C GLN A 44 23.29 2.25 -28.76
N LYS A 45 24.63 2.12 -28.66
CA LYS A 45 25.30 0.83 -28.45
C LYS A 45 24.87 0.16 -27.15
N ALA A 46 24.86 0.89 -26.03
CA ALA A 46 24.44 0.34 -24.73
C ALA A 46 22.98 -0.12 -24.74
N TRP A 47 22.07 0.70 -25.26
CA TRP A 47 20.64 0.38 -25.29
C TRP A 47 20.33 -0.74 -26.29
N ALA A 48 21.01 -0.78 -27.44
CA ALA A 48 20.90 -1.88 -28.39
C ALA A 48 21.41 -3.20 -27.80
N ALA A 49 22.53 -3.16 -27.07
CA ALA A 49 23.07 -4.34 -26.38
C ALA A 49 22.10 -4.85 -25.30
N PHE A 50 21.54 -3.94 -24.49
CA PHE A 50 20.50 -4.27 -23.52
C PHE A 50 19.28 -4.91 -24.20
N ALA A 51 18.72 -4.25 -25.21
CA ALA A 51 17.55 -4.74 -25.93
C ALA A 51 17.78 -6.12 -26.54
N LYS A 52 18.93 -6.33 -27.18
CA LYS A 52 19.33 -7.63 -27.73
C LYS A 52 19.42 -8.71 -26.64
N SER A 53 20.06 -8.40 -25.51
CA SER A 53 20.22 -9.36 -24.40
C SER A 53 18.88 -9.78 -23.78
N LYS A 54 17.87 -8.91 -23.84
CA LYS A 54 16.53 -9.12 -23.26
C LYS A 54 15.45 -9.44 -24.27
N LYS A 55 15.80 -9.63 -25.55
CA LYS A 55 14.87 -9.88 -26.66
C LYS A 55 13.80 -8.78 -26.78
N LEU A 56 14.17 -7.53 -26.49
CA LEU A 56 13.33 -6.34 -26.64
C LEU A 56 13.54 -5.73 -28.03
N LYS A 57 12.56 -4.93 -28.48
CA LYS A 57 12.68 -4.14 -29.71
C LYS A 57 13.48 -2.88 -29.42
N PHE A 58 14.41 -2.56 -30.32
CA PHE A 58 15.19 -1.32 -30.28
C PHE A 58 14.88 -0.50 -31.52
N LEU A 59 14.48 0.75 -31.31
CA LEU A 59 14.36 1.75 -32.37
C LEU A 59 15.44 2.80 -32.13
N PRO A 60 16.48 2.86 -32.99
CA PRO A 60 17.45 3.92 -32.91
C PRO A 60 16.73 5.24 -33.18
N GLY A 61 16.93 6.23 -32.31
CA GLY A 61 16.54 7.58 -32.66
C GLY A 61 17.43 8.12 -33.78
N ASN A 62 17.10 9.31 -34.28
CA ASN A 62 18.07 10.13 -34.99
C ASN A 62 18.38 11.37 -34.15
N MET A 63 19.56 11.96 -34.34
CA MET A 63 20.03 13.10 -33.56
C MET A 63 19.10 14.33 -33.64
N PHE A 64 18.27 14.42 -34.69
CA PHE A 64 17.51 15.63 -35.04
C PHE A 64 15.98 15.52 -34.89
N GLN A 65 15.39 14.32 -34.88
CA GLN A 65 13.93 14.13 -35.03
C GLN A 65 13.33 12.99 -34.19
N GLY A 66 14.12 12.13 -33.51
CA GLY A 66 13.59 10.90 -32.92
C GLY A 66 14.25 10.51 -31.59
N ASN A 67 13.43 10.12 -30.63
CA ASN A 67 13.88 9.55 -29.36
C ASN A 67 14.39 8.13 -29.58
N THR A 68 15.53 7.80 -28.99
CA THR A 68 15.97 6.40 -28.90
C THR A 68 14.99 5.66 -27.99
N CYS A 69 14.50 4.50 -28.43
CA CYS A 69 13.48 3.73 -27.71
C CYS A 69 13.84 2.24 -27.65
N VAL A 70 13.62 1.64 -26.50
CA VAL A 70 13.62 0.19 -26.27
C VAL A 70 12.28 -0.18 -25.68
N PHE A 71 11.58 -1.13 -26.29
CA PHE A 71 10.28 -1.56 -25.76
C PHE A 71 10.00 -3.03 -26.03
N GLY A 72 9.09 -3.61 -25.24
CA GLY A 72 8.69 -5.00 -25.40
C GLY A 72 8.29 -5.66 -24.08
N SER A 73 8.14 -6.98 -24.11
CA SER A 73 7.83 -7.74 -22.90
C SER A 73 9.09 -8.00 -22.08
N TYR A 74 9.08 -7.61 -20.81
CA TYR A 74 10.15 -7.82 -19.84
C TYR A 74 9.55 -8.35 -18.54
N ARG A 75 9.92 -9.58 -18.15
CA ARG A 75 9.38 -10.28 -16.95
C ARG A 75 7.83 -10.30 -16.89
N GLY A 76 7.15 -10.37 -18.04
CA GLY A 76 5.68 -10.37 -18.12
C GLY A 76 5.03 -8.97 -18.18
N TYR A 77 5.81 -7.90 -18.01
CA TYR A 77 5.35 -6.52 -18.14
C TYR A 77 5.69 -5.94 -19.52
N HIS A 78 4.98 -4.90 -19.93
CA HIS A 78 5.45 -4.06 -21.02
C HIS A 78 6.44 -3.03 -20.47
N LEU A 79 7.65 -3.04 -21.00
CA LEU A 79 8.68 -2.05 -20.72
C LEU A 79 8.72 -1.06 -21.89
N ASP A 80 8.70 0.23 -21.59
CA ASP A 80 9.01 1.32 -22.52
C ASP A 80 10.14 2.17 -21.92
N LEU A 81 11.31 2.10 -22.53
CA LEU A 81 12.50 2.88 -22.21
C LEU A 81 12.74 3.85 -23.37
N ASN A 82 12.65 5.15 -23.11
CA ASN A 82 12.88 6.17 -24.13
C ASN A 82 13.71 7.34 -23.61
N THR A 83 14.42 8.00 -24.52
CA THR A 83 14.94 9.32 -24.23
C THR A 83 13.84 10.37 -24.36
N GLN A 84 13.79 11.34 -23.46
CA GLN A 84 12.91 12.49 -23.60
C GLN A 84 13.69 13.79 -23.47
N LYS A 85 13.47 14.74 -24.36
CA LYS A 85 14.00 16.11 -24.24
C LYS A 85 12.98 16.99 -23.51
N SER A 86 13.44 17.72 -22.49
CA SER A 86 12.64 18.75 -21.81
C SER A 86 13.50 20.00 -21.68
N GLY A 87 13.25 20.98 -22.56
CA GLY A 87 14.12 22.16 -22.70
C GLY A 87 15.51 21.77 -23.21
N LYS A 88 16.55 22.17 -22.47
CA LYS A 88 17.96 21.86 -22.79
C LYS A 88 18.43 20.51 -22.25
N TYR A 89 17.60 19.82 -21.47
CA TYR A 89 17.99 18.59 -20.78
C TYR A 89 17.42 17.37 -21.50
N LEU A 90 18.25 16.33 -21.58
CA LEU A 90 17.88 14.99 -22.01
C LEU A 90 17.64 14.12 -20.77
N TYR A 91 16.64 13.25 -20.83
CA TYR A 91 16.27 12.36 -19.73
C TYR A 91 16.14 10.94 -20.23
N THR A 92 16.46 9.99 -19.37
CA THR A 92 16.07 8.59 -19.52
C THR A 92 14.73 8.41 -18.85
N LYS A 93 13.70 8.10 -19.62
CA LYS A 93 12.37 7.76 -19.10
C LYS A 93 12.17 6.25 -19.23
N MET A 94 11.74 5.62 -18.14
CA MET A 94 11.32 4.22 -18.12
C MET A 94 9.89 4.15 -17.64
N GLN A 95 9.09 3.31 -18.29
CA GLN A 95 7.74 3.00 -17.90
C GLN A 95 7.56 1.48 -17.92
N VAL A 96 7.00 0.95 -16.83
CA VAL A 96 6.63 -0.46 -16.68
C VAL A 96 5.13 -0.50 -16.42
N TYR A 97 4.39 -1.21 -17.25
CA TYR A 97 2.96 -1.36 -17.10
C TYR A 97 2.50 -2.76 -17.46
N SER A 98 1.42 -3.20 -16.81
CA SER A 98 0.83 -4.51 -17.07
C SER A 98 0.01 -4.46 -18.36
N THR A 99 0.25 -5.39 -19.28
CA THR A 99 -0.61 -5.59 -20.46
C THR A 99 -1.91 -6.32 -20.10
N LEU A 100 -1.88 -7.04 -18.97
CA LEU A 100 -3.05 -7.70 -18.40
C LEU A 100 -3.72 -6.69 -17.47
N SER A 101 -5.00 -6.38 -17.73
CA SER A 101 -5.76 -5.44 -16.89
C SER A 101 -5.57 -5.78 -15.40
N PRO A 102 -5.15 -4.83 -14.56
CA PRO A 102 -4.64 -5.09 -13.21
C PRO A 102 -5.75 -5.37 -12.18
N ARG A 103 -6.78 -6.14 -12.54
CA ARG A 103 -7.78 -6.62 -11.60
C ARG A 103 -7.45 -8.04 -11.18
N PRO A 104 -6.72 -8.25 -10.06
CA PRO A 104 -6.78 -9.53 -9.39
C PRO A 104 -8.24 -9.81 -9.07
N ALA A 105 -8.78 -10.90 -9.63
CA ALA A 105 -10.07 -11.42 -9.22
C ALA A 105 -10.08 -11.55 -7.69
N SER A 106 -11.21 -11.30 -7.03
CA SER A 106 -11.32 -11.31 -5.56
C SER A 106 -10.68 -12.53 -4.88
N LYS A 107 -10.69 -13.69 -5.55
CA LYS A 107 -10.02 -14.92 -5.09
C LYS A 107 -8.49 -14.85 -5.02
N GLN A 108 -7.85 -14.09 -5.90
CA GLN A 108 -6.40 -13.96 -5.97
C GLN A 108 -5.86 -13.07 -4.83
N LYS A 109 -6.64 -12.07 -4.39
CA LYS A 109 -6.33 -11.24 -3.22
C LYS A 109 -6.24 -12.08 -1.94
N GLU A 110 -7.13 -13.07 -1.77
CA GLU A 110 -7.15 -13.92 -0.58
C GLU A 110 -5.97 -14.89 -0.51
N MET A 111 -5.56 -15.45 -1.65
CA MET A 111 -4.37 -16.32 -1.71
C MET A 111 -3.06 -15.57 -1.46
N LEU A 112 -2.97 -14.32 -1.95
CA LEU A 112 -1.78 -13.49 -1.76
C LEU A 112 -1.62 -13.05 -0.29
N ALA A 113 -2.70 -12.67 0.39
CA ALA A 113 -2.61 -12.19 1.77
C ALA A 113 -2.17 -13.26 2.79
N LYS A 114 -2.52 -14.55 2.58
CA LYS A 114 -2.27 -15.62 3.56
C LYS A 114 -0.82 -16.13 3.61
N LYS A 115 0.07 -15.72 2.70
CA LYS A 115 1.40 -16.34 2.54
C LYS A 115 2.60 -15.44 2.90
N HIS A 116 2.38 -14.17 3.26
CA HIS A 116 3.49 -13.24 3.41
C HIS A 116 3.72 -12.83 4.86
N SER A 117 4.74 -13.42 5.48
CA SER A 117 5.34 -12.96 6.74
C SER A 117 6.55 -12.02 6.51
N GLY A 118 6.79 -11.59 5.27
CA GLY A 118 7.90 -10.70 4.90
C GLY A 118 7.56 -9.23 5.15
N SER A 119 8.59 -8.37 5.22
CA SER A 119 8.36 -6.94 5.38
C SER A 119 7.73 -6.34 4.11
N VAL A 120 6.96 -5.24 4.24
CA VAL A 120 6.42 -4.51 3.09
C VAL A 120 7.51 -4.07 2.12
N ILE A 121 8.73 -3.83 2.60
CA ILE A 121 9.88 -3.49 1.76
C ILE A 121 10.28 -4.67 0.88
N ASP A 122 10.37 -5.87 1.45
CA ASP A 122 10.75 -7.08 0.70
C ASP A 122 9.71 -7.43 -0.38
N LEU A 123 8.44 -7.13 -0.11
CA LEU A 123 7.36 -7.30 -1.09
C LEU A 123 7.47 -6.29 -2.23
N LEU A 124 7.81 -5.03 -1.96
CA LEU A 124 7.90 -3.98 -2.99
C LEU A 124 9.20 -4.03 -3.79
N ALA A 125 10.28 -4.51 -3.21
CA ALA A 125 11.60 -4.48 -3.85
C ALA A 125 12.51 -5.54 -3.26
N SER A 126 12.59 -6.70 -3.93
CA SER A 126 13.59 -7.71 -3.61
C SER A 126 14.99 -7.31 -4.10
N HIS A 127 15.05 -6.55 -5.19
CA HIS A 127 16.29 -5.99 -5.72
C HIS A 127 16.65 -4.65 -5.05
N LYS A 128 17.96 -4.42 -4.85
CA LYS A 128 18.47 -3.13 -4.39
C LYS A 128 18.28 -2.08 -5.48
N MET A 129 17.76 -0.92 -5.11
CA MET A 129 17.74 0.22 -6.01
C MET A 129 19.17 0.58 -6.43
N PRO A 130 19.45 0.80 -7.73
CA PRO A 130 20.73 1.36 -8.16
C PRO A 130 20.96 2.73 -7.52
N LYS A 131 22.23 3.16 -7.44
CA LYS A 131 22.69 4.43 -6.82
C LYS A 131 22.21 5.66 -7.61
N THR A 132 20.91 5.81 -7.76
CA THR A 132 20.27 6.91 -8.49
C THR A 132 19.52 7.79 -7.50
N TYR A 133 19.40 9.08 -7.81
CA TYR A 133 18.84 10.07 -6.89
C TYR A 133 17.32 10.25 -7.06
N ARG A 134 16.69 9.58 -8.02
CA ARG A 134 15.30 9.80 -8.39
C ARG A 134 14.42 8.66 -7.93
N GLN A 135 13.28 8.99 -7.33
CA GLN A 135 12.30 8.01 -6.87
C GLN A 135 11.35 7.63 -8.01
N PRO A 136 11.07 6.33 -8.23
CA PRO A 136 9.97 5.92 -9.08
C PRO A 136 8.64 6.48 -8.56
N GLN A 137 7.71 6.68 -9.47
CA GLN A 137 6.34 7.07 -9.11
C GLN A 137 5.36 6.15 -9.82
N VAL A 138 4.16 6.04 -9.25
CA VAL A 138 3.12 5.11 -9.71
C VAL A 138 1.89 5.91 -10.07
N THR A 139 1.26 5.60 -11.20
CA THR A 139 -0.01 6.21 -11.60
C THR A 139 -1.17 5.63 -10.80
N ALA A 140 -2.37 6.18 -10.96
CA ALA A 140 -3.58 5.60 -10.37
C ALA A 140 -3.88 4.18 -10.90
N ASP A 141 -3.48 3.89 -12.13
CA ASP A 141 -3.68 2.60 -12.79
C ASP A 141 -2.63 1.53 -12.41
N GLY A 142 -1.62 1.91 -11.61
CA GLY A 142 -0.54 1.02 -11.20
C GLY A 142 0.67 1.03 -12.13
N ASP A 143 0.69 1.88 -13.16
CA ASP A 143 1.85 2.02 -14.04
C ASP A 143 2.99 2.70 -13.29
N ILE A 144 4.19 2.14 -13.42
CA ILE A 144 5.38 2.65 -12.76
C ILE A 144 6.20 3.42 -13.76
N PHE A 145 6.58 4.64 -13.39
CA PHE A 145 7.43 5.48 -14.20
C PHE A 145 8.63 5.98 -13.41
N TYR A 146 9.74 6.07 -14.12
CA TYR A 146 11.01 6.53 -13.61
C TYR A 146 11.64 7.50 -14.62
N LYS A 147 12.26 8.56 -14.11
CA LYS A 147 12.89 9.60 -14.91
C LYS A 147 14.22 10.00 -14.31
N GLU A 148 15.30 9.76 -15.03
CA GLU A 148 16.66 10.13 -14.66
C GLU A 148 17.21 11.24 -15.54
N ASN A 149 18.03 12.11 -14.94
CA ASN A 149 18.69 13.17 -15.68
C ASN A 149 19.79 12.57 -16.56
N GLY A 150 19.83 12.97 -17.82
CA GLY A 150 20.79 12.43 -18.78
C GLY A 150 20.43 11.03 -19.26
N VAL A 151 21.42 10.39 -19.85
CA VAL A 151 21.29 9.09 -20.50
C VAL A 151 22.00 8.03 -19.68
N MET A 152 21.28 6.98 -19.31
CA MET A 152 21.90 5.80 -18.70
C MET A 152 22.71 5.03 -19.74
N LYS A 153 24.02 4.91 -19.51
CA LYS A 153 24.98 4.23 -20.41
C LYS A 153 25.37 2.84 -19.91
N ASP A 154 25.30 2.59 -18.61
CA ASP A 154 25.67 1.30 -18.03
C ASP A 154 24.50 0.30 -18.20
N VAL A 155 24.76 -0.75 -18.98
CA VAL A 155 23.79 -1.83 -19.26
C VAL A 155 23.38 -2.58 -17.99
N LYS A 156 24.31 -2.76 -17.04
CA LYS A 156 24.05 -3.43 -15.77
C LYS A 156 23.16 -2.57 -14.88
N GLU A 157 23.43 -1.27 -14.78
CA GLU A 157 22.56 -0.35 -14.02
C GLU A 157 21.17 -0.26 -14.64
N LEU A 158 21.09 -0.20 -15.97
CA LEU A 158 19.83 -0.21 -16.70
C LEU A 158 19.01 -1.47 -16.38
N GLN A 159 19.65 -2.63 -16.43
CA GLN A 159 18.98 -3.88 -16.09
C GLN A 159 18.53 -3.91 -14.62
N GLN A 160 19.40 -3.52 -13.68
CA GLN A 160 19.06 -3.48 -12.26
C GLN A 160 17.86 -2.56 -11.99
N LEU A 161 17.79 -1.42 -12.68
CA LEU A 161 16.65 -0.53 -12.58
C LEU A 161 15.39 -1.16 -13.15
N CYS A 162 15.44 -1.79 -14.34
CA CYS A 162 14.28 -2.50 -14.90
C CYS A 162 13.79 -3.62 -13.97
N ASP A 163 14.70 -4.40 -13.40
CA ASP A 163 14.37 -5.46 -12.43
C ASP A 163 13.73 -4.88 -11.17
N PHE A 164 14.26 -3.78 -10.64
CA PHE A 164 13.68 -3.05 -9.51
C PHE A 164 12.28 -2.50 -9.80
N LEU A 165 12.04 -1.91 -10.98
CA LEU A 165 10.71 -1.41 -11.35
C LEU A 165 9.70 -2.55 -11.54
N CYS A 166 10.13 -3.70 -12.06
CA CYS A 166 9.26 -4.89 -12.16
C CYS A 166 8.92 -5.46 -10.79
N ASP A 167 9.88 -5.48 -9.85
CA ASP A 167 9.59 -5.88 -8.48
C ASP A 167 8.57 -4.97 -7.81
N ILE A 168 8.66 -3.65 -8.04
CA ILE A 168 7.63 -2.72 -7.58
C ILE A 168 6.28 -3.07 -8.19
N ALA A 169 6.24 -3.40 -9.49
CA ALA A 169 5.00 -3.79 -10.16
C ALA A 169 4.38 -5.05 -9.53
N ASP A 170 5.21 -6.07 -9.30
CA ASP A 170 4.83 -7.34 -8.66
C ASP A 170 4.32 -7.09 -7.22
N GLY A 171 5.04 -6.26 -6.46
CA GLY A 171 4.76 -5.96 -5.07
C GLY A 171 3.57 -5.02 -4.86
N TYR A 172 3.34 -4.09 -5.78
CA TYR A 172 2.37 -3.00 -5.61
C TYR A 172 0.96 -3.55 -5.39
N ALA A 173 0.51 -4.48 -6.25
CA ALA A 173 -0.82 -5.09 -6.12
C ALA A 173 -0.96 -5.89 -4.82
N THR A 174 0.09 -6.59 -4.41
CA THR A 174 0.12 -7.39 -3.17
C THR A 174 0.00 -6.49 -1.94
N VAL A 175 0.79 -5.42 -1.87
CA VAL A 175 0.74 -4.47 -0.75
C VAL A 175 -0.56 -3.68 -0.73
N ALA A 176 -1.09 -3.29 -1.89
CA ALA A 176 -2.42 -2.67 -1.98
C ALA A 176 -3.52 -3.63 -1.47
N ALA A 177 -3.41 -4.93 -1.74
CA ALA A 177 -4.35 -5.94 -1.26
C ALA A 177 -4.27 -6.18 0.26
N MET A 178 -3.14 -5.91 0.92
CA MET A 178 -3.05 -5.93 2.39
C MET A 178 -3.90 -4.83 3.04
N GLY A 179 -4.15 -3.73 2.33
CA GLY A 179 -4.95 -2.61 2.84
C GLY A 179 -4.31 -1.92 4.04
N GLY A 180 -5.13 -1.61 5.06
CA GLY A 180 -4.72 -0.90 6.26
C GLY A 180 -3.60 -1.58 7.06
N GLU A 181 -3.41 -2.89 6.92
CA GLU A 181 -2.33 -3.64 7.57
C GLU A 181 -0.94 -3.20 7.09
N ALA A 182 -0.80 -2.79 5.83
CA ALA A 182 0.46 -2.28 5.30
C ALA A 182 0.76 -0.84 5.72
N ALA A 183 -0.23 -0.10 6.24
CA ALA A 183 -0.11 1.33 6.47
C ALA A 183 1.01 1.74 7.44
N PRO A 184 1.26 1.05 8.58
CA PRO A 184 2.36 1.39 9.48
C PRO A 184 3.74 1.34 8.82
N ASP A 185 4.00 0.33 8.00
CA ASP A 185 5.30 0.18 7.33
C ASP A 185 5.45 1.14 6.14
N LEU A 186 4.39 1.32 5.36
CA LEU A 186 4.35 2.35 4.32
C LEU A 186 4.57 3.76 4.90
N GLN A 187 4.05 4.05 6.09
CA GLN A 187 4.30 5.33 6.76
C GLN A 187 5.77 5.53 7.12
N LYS A 188 6.47 4.48 7.59
CA LYS A 188 7.91 4.54 7.88
C LYS A 188 8.71 4.85 6.61
N ILE A 189 8.31 4.29 5.47
CA ILE A 189 8.91 4.55 4.16
C ILE A 189 8.61 5.99 3.70
N ALA A 190 7.33 6.40 3.74
CA ALA A 190 6.86 7.69 3.25
C ALA A 190 7.48 8.89 4.00
N ARG A 191 7.80 8.74 5.29
CA ARG A 191 8.43 9.79 6.10
C ARG A 191 9.92 9.99 5.83
N LYS A 192 10.59 9.03 5.19
CA LYS A 192 12.02 9.12 4.85
C LYS A 192 12.16 9.79 3.48
N SER A 193 12.47 11.09 3.46
CA SER A 193 12.56 11.90 2.24
C SER A 193 13.49 11.35 1.17
N ASN A 194 14.52 10.60 1.57
CA ASN A 194 15.51 10.03 0.67
C ASN A 194 15.29 8.53 0.41
N HIS A 195 14.16 7.96 0.83
CA HIS A 195 13.89 6.55 0.59
C HIS A 195 13.54 6.31 -0.89
N PRO A 196 14.13 5.30 -1.56
CA PRO A 196 13.80 4.91 -2.94
C PRO A 196 12.29 4.83 -3.22
N LEU A 197 11.57 4.16 -2.33
CA LEU A 197 10.14 3.87 -2.46
C LEU A 197 9.22 4.95 -1.86
N GLN A 198 9.72 6.14 -1.51
CA GLN A 198 8.91 7.13 -0.79
C GLN A 198 7.62 7.49 -1.55
N LYS A 199 7.72 7.83 -2.83
CA LYS A 199 6.57 8.19 -3.68
C LYS A 199 5.62 7.01 -3.89
N VAL A 200 6.17 5.82 -4.11
CA VAL A 200 5.39 4.58 -4.22
C VAL A 200 4.58 4.35 -2.94
N ALA A 201 5.20 4.51 -1.77
CA ALA A 201 4.53 4.32 -0.49
C ALA A 201 3.45 5.38 -0.22
N ILE A 202 3.69 6.64 -0.58
CA ILE A 202 2.68 7.70 -0.50
C ILE A 202 1.48 7.36 -1.38
N GLN A 203 1.72 6.93 -2.62
CA GLN A 203 0.66 6.55 -3.55
C GLN A 203 -0.15 5.34 -3.04
N LEU A 204 0.52 4.31 -2.51
CA LEU A 204 -0.15 3.15 -1.90
C LEU A 204 -1.01 3.56 -0.70
N LEU A 205 -0.49 4.40 0.19
CA LEU A 205 -1.25 4.94 1.32
C LEU A 205 -2.50 5.68 0.84
N GLN A 206 -2.36 6.56 -0.16
CA GLN A 206 -3.49 7.28 -0.76
C GLN A 206 -4.53 6.33 -1.36
N GLY A 207 -4.10 5.29 -2.06
CA GLY A 207 -4.98 4.24 -2.59
C GLY A 207 -5.73 3.50 -1.48
N ILE A 208 -5.02 3.07 -0.42
CA ILE A 208 -5.63 2.41 0.75
C ILE A 208 -6.65 3.34 1.43
N ALA A 209 -6.32 4.61 1.62
CA ALA A 209 -7.23 5.58 2.21
C ALA A 209 -8.49 5.79 1.36
N ALA A 210 -8.34 5.92 0.05
CA ALA A 210 -9.46 6.09 -0.87
C ALA A 210 -10.36 4.84 -0.87
N ASP A 211 -9.78 3.65 -1.03
CA ASP A 211 -10.52 2.38 -1.05
C ASP A 211 -11.26 2.13 0.27
N THR A 212 -10.55 2.22 1.41
CA THR A 212 -11.18 1.97 2.73
C THR A 212 -12.21 3.04 3.09
N THR A 213 -12.04 4.28 2.65
CA THR A 213 -13.06 5.33 2.82
C THR A 213 -14.31 5.00 2.03
N ALA A 214 -14.17 4.64 0.75
CA ALA A 214 -15.31 4.28 -0.10
C ALA A 214 -16.03 3.04 0.44
N ASN A 215 -15.26 2.04 0.88
CA ASN A 215 -15.82 0.75 1.27
C ASN A 215 -16.30 0.71 2.72
N LEU A 216 -15.69 1.43 3.67
CA LEU A 216 -15.90 1.18 5.09
C LEU A 216 -16.45 2.38 5.87
N LYS A 217 -16.25 3.63 5.43
CA LYS A 217 -16.53 4.83 6.23
C LYS A 217 -17.94 4.87 6.84
N SER A 218 -18.98 4.56 6.07
CA SER A 218 -20.38 4.63 6.51
C SER A 218 -20.80 3.50 7.45
N ARG A 219 -20.01 2.42 7.51
CA ARG A 219 -20.35 1.18 8.25
C ARG A 219 -19.29 0.74 9.25
N ALA A 220 -18.18 1.44 9.36
CA ALA A 220 -17.02 1.02 10.17
C ALA A 220 -17.39 0.68 11.62
N SER A 221 -18.31 1.44 12.23
CA SER A 221 -18.81 1.21 13.59
C SER A 221 -19.64 -0.07 13.78
N HIS A 222 -19.98 -0.77 12.69
CA HIS A 222 -20.76 -2.02 12.69
C HIS A 222 -19.98 -3.20 12.09
N LEU A 223 -18.72 -2.97 11.69
CA LEU A 223 -17.84 -4.01 11.16
C LEU A 223 -16.87 -4.43 12.25
N LEU A 224 -16.76 -5.74 12.51
CA LEU A 224 -15.84 -6.30 13.49
C LEU A 224 -14.70 -7.02 12.81
N CYS A 225 -13.50 -6.84 13.34
CA CYS A 225 -12.34 -7.64 12.94
C CYS A 225 -12.54 -9.09 13.40
N PRO A 226 -12.46 -10.09 12.51
CA PRO A 226 -12.63 -11.48 12.89
C PRO A 226 -11.50 -12.01 13.80
N HIS A 227 -10.35 -11.33 13.84
CA HIS A 227 -9.21 -11.72 14.68
C HIS A 227 -9.17 -10.97 16.01
N CYS A 228 -9.37 -9.65 15.99
CA CYS A 228 -9.29 -8.83 17.20
C CYS A 228 -10.63 -8.68 17.92
N LEU A 229 -11.73 -9.02 17.24
CA LEU A 229 -13.10 -8.79 17.72
C LEU A 229 -13.35 -7.33 18.12
N THR A 230 -12.65 -6.37 17.50
CA THR A 230 -12.84 -4.94 17.69
C THR A 230 -13.41 -4.29 16.45
N HIS A 231 -14.21 -3.24 16.64
CA HIS A 231 -14.83 -2.52 15.54
C HIS A 231 -13.77 -1.83 14.70
N PHE A 232 -14.13 -1.56 13.45
CA PHE A 232 -13.34 -0.73 12.57
C PHE A 232 -13.49 0.74 12.96
N GLY A 233 -12.45 1.52 12.68
CA GLY A 233 -12.43 2.95 12.96
C GLY A 233 -11.46 3.70 12.06
N PRO A 234 -11.47 5.04 12.13
CA PRO A 234 -10.53 5.86 11.40
C PRO A 234 -9.14 5.77 12.03
N HIS A 235 -8.13 5.62 11.17
CA HIS A 235 -6.71 5.70 11.50
C HIS A 235 -6.09 6.91 10.80
N LYS A 236 -5.17 7.59 11.48
CA LYS A 236 -4.49 8.78 10.96
C LYS A 236 -3.02 8.51 10.67
N VAL A 237 -2.64 8.63 9.41
CA VAL A 237 -1.26 8.53 8.93
C VAL A 237 -0.71 9.95 8.73
N LYS A 238 0.24 10.37 9.57
CA LYS A 238 1.01 11.61 9.32
C LYS A 238 2.12 11.32 8.29
N LEU A 239 2.05 11.96 7.13
CA LEU A 239 3.07 11.89 6.07
C LEU A 239 4.14 12.97 6.27
N SER A 240 3.70 14.17 6.62
CA SER A 240 4.55 15.30 7.01
C SER A 240 3.86 16.09 8.13
N TRP A 241 4.44 17.22 8.54
CA TRP A 241 3.82 18.10 9.52
C TRP A 241 2.53 18.77 8.99
N LEU A 242 2.43 19.00 7.68
CA LEU A 242 1.24 19.57 7.03
C LEU A 242 0.28 18.51 6.48
N GLN A 243 0.79 17.33 6.14
CA GLN A 243 0.03 16.34 5.39
C GLN A 243 -0.34 15.13 6.25
N ASN A 244 -1.64 14.92 6.38
CA ASN A 244 -2.21 13.75 7.03
C ASN A 244 -3.15 13.02 6.07
N LEU A 245 -3.26 11.72 6.24
CA LEU A 245 -4.17 10.86 5.51
C LEU A 245 -4.98 10.05 6.51
N ASN A 246 -6.28 9.88 6.24
CA ASN A 246 -7.15 9.03 7.05
C ASN A 246 -7.54 7.79 6.25
N TYR A 247 -7.45 6.62 6.85
CA TYR A 247 -7.97 5.37 6.30
C TYR A 247 -8.83 4.66 7.35
N TYR A 248 -9.58 3.64 6.96
CA TYR A 248 -10.42 2.87 7.88
C TYR A 248 -9.91 1.42 8.00
N GLY A 249 -9.85 0.91 9.22
CA GLY A 249 -9.40 -0.44 9.52
C GLY A 249 -9.74 -0.85 10.94
N CYS A 250 -9.47 -2.10 11.31
CA CYS A 250 -9.59 -2.60 12.68
C CYS A 250 -8.88 -1.65 13.66
N ARG A 251 -9.53 -1.27 14.76
CA ARG A 251 -8.92 -0.34 15.74
C ARG A 251 -7.68 -0.91 16.43
N THR A 252 -7.52 -2.24 16.45
CA THR A 252 -6.40 -2.93 17.09
C THR A 252 -5.29 -3.26 16.11
N CYS A 253 -5.57 -4.05 15.07
CA CYS A 253 -4.54 -4.53 14.13
C CYS A 253 -4.46 -3.78 12.80
N SER A 254 -5.29 -2.74 12.59
CA SER A 254 -5.33 -1.92 11.37
C SER A 254 -5.74 -2.64 10.07
N GLN A 255 -5.89 -3.98 10.04
CA GLN A 255 -6.35 -4.70 8.85
C GLN A 255 -7.71 -4.15 8.36
N SER A 256 -7.89 -4.09 7.05
CA SER A 256 -9.06 -3.47 6.43
C SER A 256 -9.80 -4.36 5.43
N GLN A 257 -9.47 -5.65 5.38
CA GLN A 257 -9.89 -6.56 4.31
C GLN A 257 -10.98 -7.53 4.75
N ALA A 258 -10.86 -8.09 5.95
CA ALA A 258 -11.78 -9.10 6.47
C ALA A 258 -12.64 -8.52 7.60
N PHE A 259 -13.96 -8.69 7.52
CA PHE A 259 -14.86 -8.21 8.55
C PHE A 259 -16.05 -9.12 8.75
N PHE A 260 -16.51 -9.18 10.00
CA PHE A 260 -17.81 -9.72 10.37
C PHE A 260 -18.83 -8.58 10.43
N TYR A 261 -20.04 -8.83 9.91
CA TYR A 261 -21.18 -7.94 10.01
C TYR A 261 -22.34 -8.68 10.67
N GLY A 262 -22.73 -8.22 11.85
CA GLY A 262 -23.74 -8.87 12.66
C GLY A 262 -23.73 -8.37 14.10
N HIS A 263 -24.56 -9.00 14.92
CA HIS A 263 -24.63 -8.77 16.35
C HIS A 263 -23.61 -9.66 17.06
N VAL A 264 -22.90 -9.10 18.04
CA VAL A 264 -21.95 -9.85 18.86
C VAL A 264 -22.37 -9.90 20.31
N THR A 265 -22.37 -11.10 20.88
CA THR A 265 -22.79 -11.33 22.26
C THR A 265 -21.62 -11.92 23.04
N ALA A 266 -21.20 -11.22 24.09
CA ALA A 266 -20.31 -11.80 25.09
C ALA A 266 -21.11 -12.80 25.92
N THR A 267 -20.71 -14.07 25.87
CA THR A 267 -21.40 -15.17 26.54
C THR A 267 -20.55 -15.64 27.72
N LEU A 268 -21.16 -15.81 28.89
CA LEU A 268 -20.54 -16.46 30.05
C LEU A 268 -21.30 -17.77 30.28
N ASP A 269 -20.78 -18.85 29.71
CA ASP A 269 -21.37 -20.18 29.75
C ASP A 269 -20.27 -21.24 29.81
N ASP A 270 -20.11 -21.88 30.96
CA ASP A 270 -19.10 -22.93 31.18
C ASP A 270 -19.38 -24.20 30.35
N LYS A 271 -20.61 -24.36 29.85
CA LYS A 271 -21.00 -25.46 28.96
C LYS A 271 -20.65 -25.18 27.49
N MET A 272 -20.38 -23.92 27.12
CA MET A 272 -19.97 -23.55 25.77
C MET A 272 -18.46 -23.78 25.61
N THR A 273 -18.05 -24.98 25.22
CA THR A 273 -16.62 -25.34 25.14
C THR A 273 -15.85 -24.59 24.06
N ALA A 274 -16.51 -24.20 22.97
CA ALA A 274 -15.88 -23.41 21.90
C ALA A 274 -15.75 -21.94 22.30
N GLU A 275 -14.62 -21.31 21.97
CA GLU A 275 -14.41 -19.87 22.17
C GLU A 275 -15.45 -19.01 21.43
N GLN A 276 -15.86 -19.47 20.25
CA GLN A 276 -16.82 -18.77 19.40
C GLN A 276 -17.87 -19.71 18.83
N SER A 277 -19.10 -19.23 18.72
CA SER A 277 -20.21 -19.89 18.03
C SER A 277 -20.94 -18.88 17.17
N GLN A 278 -21.05 -19.16 15.88
CA GLN A 278 -21.71 -18.27 14.93
C GLN A 278 -22.99 -18.92 14.40
N GLN A 279 -24.09 -18.19 14.49
CA GLN A 279 -25.38 -18.55 13.89
C GLN A 279 -25.90 -17.36 13.07
N LYS A 280 -25.94 -17.52 11.75
CA LYS A 280 -26.32 -16.43 10.81
C LYS A 280 -25.46 -15.18 11.05
N ARG A 281 -26.10 -14.08 11.48
CA ARG A 281 -25.47 -12.78 11.80
C ARG A 281 -25.27 -12.57 13.30
N ASN A 282 -25.35 -13.62 14.11
CA ASN A 282 -25.08 -13.56 15.54
C ASN A 282 -23.80 -14.33 15.83
N LEU A 283 -22.82 -13.64 16.40
CA LEU A 283 -21.57 -14.23 16.86
C LEU A 283 -21.56 -14.19 18.39
N ARG A 284 -21.55 -15.37 19.00
CA ARG A 284 -21.38 -15.55 20.43
C ARG A 284 -19.91 -15.81 20.72
N ILE A 285 -19.34 -15.05 21.64
CA ILE A 285 -17.96 -15.22 22.09
C ILE A 285 -18.01 -15.64 23.56
N ASN A 286 -17.55 -16.85 23.87
CA ASN A 286 -17.45 -17.30 25.25
C ASN A 286 -16.29 -16.57 25.94
N TRP A 287 -16.63 -15.60 26.79
CA TRP A 287 -15.64 -14.82 27.52
C TRP A 287 -14.82 -15.67 28.49
N LEU A 288 -15.39 -16.75 29.03
CA LEU A 288 -14.69 -17.65 29.96
C LEU A 288 -13.47 -18.33 29.30
N VAL A 289 -13.52 -18.52 27.98
CA VAL A 289 -12.42 -19.07 27.18
C VAL A 289 -11.55 -17.94 26.61
N HIS A 290 -12.16 -16.89 26.05
CA HIS A 290 -11.43 -15.80 25.38
C HIS A 290 -10.61 -14.91 26.35
N ARG A 291 -11.16 -14.59 27.54
CA ARG A 291 -10.53 -13.83 28.64
C ARG A 291 -9.86 -12.49 28.28
N ALA A 292 -10.15 -11.90 27.13
CA ALA A 292 -9.66 -10.58 26.72
C ALA A 292 -10.82 -9.59 26.43
N PRO A 293 -10.59 -8.27 26.49
CA PRO A 293 -11.60 -7.29 26.12
C PRO A 293 -11.82 -7.24 24.59
N PHE A 294 -13.07 -7.29 24.15
CA PHE A 294 -13.48 -7.13 22.75
C PHE A 294 -14.74 -6.27 22.61
N ASP A 295 -15.12 -5.92 21.38
CA ASP A 295 -16.34 -5.18 21.10
C ASP A 295 -17.51 -6.16 20.96
N PHE A 296 -18.53 -6.00 21.81
CA PHE A 296 -19.80 -6.73 21.73
C PHE A 296 -20.99 -5.77 21.85
N ASP A 297 -22.19 -6.25 21.57
CA ASP A 297 -23.45 -5.50 21.58
C ASP A 297 -24.33 -5.87 22.78
N ALA A 298 -24.22 -7.11 23.26
CA ALA A 298 -24.94 -7.59 24.43
C ALA A 298 -24.12 -8.60 25.25
N VAL A 299 -24.60 -8.88 26.45
CA VAL A 299 -24.07 -9.91 27.35
C VAL A 299 -25.15 -10.95 27.62
N GLU A 300 -24.78 -12.23 27.57
CA GLU A 300 -25.58 -13.37 27.99
C GLU A 300 -24.82 -14.15 29.07
N ILE A 301 -25.41 -14.35 30.24
CA ILE A 301 -24.86 -15.16 31.34
C ILE A 301 -25.76 -16.37 31.53
N ALA A 302 -25.27 -17.55 31.19
CA ALA A 302 -26.04 -18.79 31.22
C ALA A 302 -25.64 -19.70 32.38
N HIS A 303 -24.38 -20.17 32.37
CA HIS A 303 -23.79 -21.01 33.40
C HIS A 303 -22.43 -20.42 33.77
N ALA A 304 -22.41 -19.54 34.76
CA ALA A 304 -21.19 -18.91 35.25
C ALA A 304 -21.29 -18.68 36.75
N SER A 305 -20.15 -18.80 37.43
CA SER A 305 -20.05 -18.52 38.86
C SER A 305 -20.11 -17.01 39.15
N ASP A 306 -20.46 -16.62 40.38
CA ASP A 306 -20.33 -15.23 40.84
C ASP A 306 -18.91 -14.70 40.58
N GLU A 307 -17.89 -15.51 40.86
CA GLU A 307 -16.48 -15.14 40.67
C GLU A 307 -16.15 -14.84 39.20
N ASP A 308 -16.62 -15.66 38.26
CA ASP A 308 -16.39 -15.41 36.83
C ASP A 308 -17.06 -14.12 36.36
N VAL A 309 -18.29 -13.87 36.83
CA VAL A 309 -19.03 -12.66 36.49
C VAL A 309 -18.37 -11.41 37.10
N GLU A 310 -17.88 -11.50 38.34
CA GLU A 310 -17.13 -10.42 38.98
C GLU A 310 -15.83 -10.13 38.23
N ARG A 311 -15.07 -11.16 37.84
CA ARG A 311 -13.85 -11.00 37.01
C ARG A 311 -14.16 -10.32 35.67
N PHE A 312 -15.24 -10.71 35.01
CA PHE A 312 -15.71 -10.08 33.77
C PHE A 312 -16.04 -8.60 33.98
N ALA A 313 -16.82 -8.28 35.02
CA ALA A 313 -17.21 -6.91 35.33
C ALA A 313 -16.00 -6.03 35.72
N VAL A 314 -15.03 -6.57 36.46
CA VAL A 314 -13.79 -5.88 36.80
C VAL A 314 -12.97 -5.58 35.54
N GLN A 315 -12.82 -6.55 34.62
CA GLN A 315 -12.12 -6.32 33.35
C GLN A 315 -12.79 -5.23 32.52
N ILE A 316 -14.12 -5.23 32.45
CA ILE A 316 -14.90 -4.20 31.75
C ILE A 316 -14.77 -2.83 32.43
N GLY A 317 -14.80 -2.80 33.76
CA GLY A 317 -14.62 -1.58 34.54
C GLY A 317 -13.23 -0.96 34.36
N ASN A 318 -12.21 -1.81 34.14
CA ASN A 318 -10.82 -1.42 33.91
C ASN A 318 -10.46 -1.29 32.42
N ASP A 319 -11.42 -1.41 31.51
CA ASP A 319 -11.18 -1.25 30.08
C ASP A 319 -10.67 0.17 29.78
N THR A 320 -9.60 0.28 29.00
CA THR A 320 -8.97 1.55 28.63
C THR A 320 -9.51 2.14 27.33
N ASP A 321 -10.31 1.39 26.57
CA ASP A 321 -10.87 1.82 25.29
C ASP A 321 -12.06 2.78 25.49
N PRO A 322 -11.93 4.08 25.14
CA PRO A 322 -12.97 5.06 25.38
C PRO A 322 -14.26 4.81 24.59
N LEU A 323 -14.20 4.11 23.45
CA LEU A 323 -15.38 3.81 22.65
C LEU A 323 -16.20 2.69 23.30
N ARG A 324 -15.53 1.64 23.79
CA ARG A 324 -16.21 0.55 24.51
C ARG A 324 -16.82 1.02 25.83
N ARG A 325 -16.05 1.76 26.64
CA ARG A 325 -16.51 2.31 27.93
C ARG A 325 -17.80 3.12 27.82
N ARG A 326 -17.97 3.88 26.74
CA ARG A 326 -19.19 4.67 26.49
C ARG A 326 -20.41 3.83 26.13
N ARG A 327 -20.20 2.59 25.65
CA ARG A 327 -21.25 1.67 25.24
C ARG A 327 -21.75 0.80 26.39
N TYR A 328 -20.88 0.35 27.30
CA TYR A 328 -21.26 -0.58 28.38
C TYR A 328 -22.50 -0.15 29.17
N PRO A 329 -22.65 1.10 29.62
CA PRO A 329 -23.84 1.53 30.37
C PRO A 329 -25.13 1.55 29.56
N LYS A 330 -25.07 1.29 28.25
CA LYS A 330 -26.23 1.21 27.34
C LYS A 330 -26.49 -0.21 26.85
N MET A 331 -25.59 -1.14 27.16
CA MET A 331 -25.73 -2.53 26.72
C MET A 331 -26.73 -3.27 27.58
N ARG A 332 -27.35 -4.26 26.94
CA ARG A 332 -28.23 -5.21 27.58
C ARG A 332 -27.44 -6.41 28.09
N CYS A 333 -27.74 -6.83 29.31
CA CYS A 333 -27.22 -8.02 29.95
C CYS A 333 -28.38 -8.94 30.32
N LEU A 334 -28.40 -10.14 29.76
CA LEU A 334 -29.38 -11.17 30.05
C LEU A 334 -28.77 -12.22 30.97
N VAL A 335 -29.43 -12.51 32.08
CA VAL A 335 -28.99 -13.52 33.05
C VAL A 335 -30.01 -14.65 33.09
N ALA A 336 -29.57 -15.86 32.78
CA ALA A 336 -30.37 -17.05 32.92
C ALA A 336 -30.68 -17.30 34.42
N PRO A 337 -31.93 -17.64 34.80
CA PRO A 337 -32.26 -17.98 36.18
C PRO A 337 -31.39 -19.10 36.76
N GLU A 338 -30.93 -20.00 35.90
CA GLU A 338 -30.09 -21.16 36.22
C GLU A 338 -28.67 -20.76 36.66
N ALA A 339 -28.20 -19.55 36.33
CA ALA A 339 -26.90 -19.05 36.75
C ALA A 339 -26.82 -18.83 38.27
N ARG A 340 -27.97 -18.68 38.96
CA ARG A 340 -28.09 -18.53 40.42
C ARG A 340 -27.15 -17.47 41.04
N LEU A 341 -26.89 -16.38 40.30
CA LEU A 341 -26.00 -15.32 40.76
C LEU A 341 -26.52 -14.65 42.03
N SER A 342 -25.58 -14.31 42.92
CA SER A 342 -25.90 -13.57 44.13
C SER A 342 -26.45 -12.16 43.84
N MET A 343 -27.18 -11.60 44.80
CA MET A 343 -27.65 -10.22 44.71
C MET A 343 -26.52 -9.20 44.63
N ASN A 344 -25.33 -9.53 45.15
CA ASN A 344 -24.15 -8.67 45.03
C ASN A 344 -23.68 -8.58 43.57
N THR A 345 -23.52 -9.72 42.92
CA THR A 345 -23.13 -9.81 41.50
C THR A 345 -24.14 -9.13 40.59
N LEU A 346 -25.45 -9.32 40.84
CA LEU A 346 -26.49 -8.60 40.09
C LEU A 346 -26.40 -7.07 40.25
N LYS A 347 -26.01 -6.56 41.42
CA LYS A 347 -25.76 -5.11 41.62
C LYS A 347 -24.55 -4.64 40.83
N ILE A 348 -23.46 -5.41 40.80
CA ILE A 348 -22.26 -5.11 40.00
C ILE A 348 -22.62 -5.05 38.52
N LEU A 349 -23.40 -6.02 38.02
CA LEU A 349 -23.87 -6.04 36.64
C LEU A 349 -24.73 -4.82 36.31
N ARG A 350 -25.68 -4.42 37.18
CA ARG A 350 -26.53 -3.23 36.98
C ARG A 350 -25.76 -1.92 37.01
N LYS A 351 -24.63 -1.87 37.74
CA LYS A 351 -23.73 -0.71 37.74
C LYS A 351 -22.90 -0.67 36.46
N THR A 352 -22.56 -1.82 35.90
CA THR A 352 -21.70 -1.95 34.72
C THR A 352 -22.50 -1.77 33.42
N PHE A 353 -23.70 -2.34 33.37
CA PHE A 353 -24.60 -2.37 32.22
C PHE A 353 -25.92 -1.67 32.56
N GLY A 354 -26.48 -0.91 31.61
CA GLY A 354 -27.69 -0.13 31.88
C GLY A 354 -28.96 -0.94 32.02
N GLN A 355 -29.02 -2.11 31.38
CA GLN A 355 -30.19 -2.98 31.39
C GLN A 355 -29.77 -4.40 31.76
N VAL A 356 -30.21 -4.87 32.94
CA VAL A 356 -29.96 -6.24 33.41
C VAL A 356 -31.31 -6.92 33.66
N GLU A 357 -31.58 -7.98 32.90
CA GLU A 357 -32.82 -8.75 32.98
C GLU A 357 -32.51 -10.20 33.36
N VAL A 358 -33.22 -10.71 34.36
CA VAL A 358 -33.18 -12.15 34.71
C VAL A 358 -34.34 -12.82 34.00
N ARG A 359 -34.05 -13.66 33.00
CA ARG A 359 -35.07 -14.38 32.22
C ARG A 359 -34.45 -15.58 31.53
N ALA A 360 -35.25 -16.62 31.28
CA ALA A 360 -34.80 -17.77 30.51
C ALA A 360 -34.21 -17.31 29.18
N LEU A 361 -32.96 -17.71 28.92
CA LEU A 361 -32.35 -17.49 27.61
C LEU A 361 -33.11 -18.41 26.66
N GLN A 362 -34.04 -17.86 25.87
CA GLN A 362 -34.69 -18.63 24.82
C GLN A 362 -33.60 -19.29 23.99
N ASN A 363 -33.71 -20.61 23.81
CA ASN A 363 -32.81 -21.39 22.99
C ASN A 363 -32.79 -20.79 21.58
N CYS A 364 -31.91 -19.82 21.35
CA CYS A 364 -31.50 -19.40 20.00
C CYS A 364 -30.70 -20.53 19.33
N ILE A 365 -30.53 -21.67 20.00
CA ILE A 365 -30.00 -22.94 19.48
C ILE A 365 -30.98 -23.46 18.42
N GLY A 366 -30.92 -22.86 17.22
CA GLY A 366 -31.28 -23.55 16.00
C GLY A 366 -30.35 -24.75 15.87
N SER A 367 -30.87 -25.91 16.22
CA SER A 367 -30.29 -27.22 16.01
C SER A 367 -30.29 -27.55 14.51
N ASP A 368 -29.51 -26.82 13.71
CA ASP A 368 -29.17 -27.23 12.35
C ASP A 368 -27.66 -27.22 12.22
N GLY A 369 -27.11 -28.43 12.11
CA GLY A 369 -25.69 -28.71 12.03
C GLY A 369 -25.03 -28.23 10.73
N ASN A 370 -23.72 -28.46 10.72
CA ASN A 370 -22.72 -28.20 9.67
C ASN A 370 -22.13 -26.78 9.63
N GLY A 371 -21.15 -26.57 10.51
CA GLY A 371 -19.74 -26.63 10.10
C GLY A 371 -19.24 -25.61 9.07
N ILE A 372 -18.48 -24.63 9.58
CA ILE A 372 -17.31 -23.95 9.00
C ILE A 372 -17.41 -23.50 7.54
N LEU A 373 -17.55 -22.19 7.32
CA LEU A 373 -16.73 -21.47 6.34
C LEU A 373 -16.54 -20.01 6.79
N PRO A 374 -15.31 -19.45 6.75
CA PRO A 374 -15.14 -18.01 6.60
C PRO A 374 -15.60 -17.67 5.18
N ARG A 375 -16.89 -17.40 4.99
CA ARG A 375 -17.35 -16.77 3.76
C ARG A 375 -16.84 -15.33 3.79
N THR A 376 -15.75 -15.08 3.08
CA THR A 376 -15.44 -13.76 2.56
C THR A 376 -16.70 -13.27 1.83
N TYR A 377 -17.37 -12.27 2.39
CA TYR A 377 -18.52 -11.67 1.73
C TYR A 377 -17.99 -11.04 0.43
N PRO A 378 -18.43 -11.48 -0.77
CA PRO A 378 -18.15 -10.69 -1.96
C PRO A 378 -18.81 -9.33 -1.73
N LEU A 379 -18.03 -8.26 -1.85
CA LEU A 379 -18.54 -6.89 -1.93
C LEU A 379 -19.72 -6.90 -2.90
N GLN A 380 -20.93 -6.71 -2.38
CA GLN A 380 -22.10 -6.49 -3.22
C GLN A 380 -21.76 -5.25 -4.07
N LYS A 381 -21.73 -5.42 -5.40
CA LYS A 381 -21.63 -4.31 -6.33
C LYS A 381 -22.81 -3.39 -6.05
N SER A 382 -22.55 -2.24 -5.46
CA SER A 382 -23.49 -1.12 -5.48
C SER A 382 -23.65 -0.72 -6.94
N GLY A 383 -24.84 -0.96 -7.49
CA GLY A 383 -25.27 -0.42 -8.78
C GLY A 383 -25.53 1.07 -8.70
#